data_AF-M3PZ42-F1
#
_entry.id   AF-M3PZ42-F1
#
_cell.length_a   1.000
_cell.length_b   1.000
_cell.length_c   1.000
_cell.angle_alpha   90.00
_cell.angle_beta   90.00
_cell.angle_gamma   90.00
#
_symmetry.space_group_name_H-M   'P 1'
#
loop_
_entity.id
_entity.type
_entity.pdbx_description
1 polymer ?
#
loop_
_entity_poly.entity_id
_entity_poly.type
_entity_poly.pdbx_seq_one_letter_code
_entity_poly.pdbx_strand_id
1 'polypeptide(L)' 'KTPPPPPFNANIALILSRQAKAIGDFDFDAVFISKEASDNNIYRRGGGSAFPLFCLV' A
#
# COMPACT_ATOMS: atom_id res chain seq x y z
N LYS A 1 -28.86 -10.73 -8.62
CA LYS A 1 -28.78 -9.30 -8.20
C LYS A 1 -27.32 -9.01 -7.91
N THR A 2 -26.70 -8.00 -8.54
CA THR A 2 -25.32 -7.64 -8.26
C THR A 2 -25.22 -7.01 -6.86
N PRO A 3 -24.19 -7.33 -6.07
CA PRO A 3 -23.98 -6.68 -4.78
C PRO A 3 -23.71 -5.18 -4.98
N PRO A 4 -24.11 -4.34 -4.01
CA PRO A 4 -23.81 -2.90 -4.07
C PRO A 4 -22.29 -2.68 -4.07
N PRO A 5 -21.80 -1.59 -4.70
CA PRO A 5 -20.37 -1.27 -4.65
C PRO A 5 -19.90 -1.08 -3.21
N PRO A 6 -18.64 -1.42 -2.90
CA PRO A 6 -18.08 -1.22 -1.57
C PRO A 6 -18.03 0.28 -1.21
N PRO A 7 -18.10 0.63 0.08
CA PRO A 7 -17.95 2.02 0.52
C PRO A 7 -16.60 2.61 0.08
N PHE A 8 -16.58 3.91 -0.20
CA PHE A 8 -15.37 4.62 -0.67
C PHE A 8 -14.17 4.46 0.29
N ASN A 9 -14.41 4.42 1.60
CA ASN A 9 -13.39 4.29 2.65
C ASN A 9 -13.21 2.85 3.16
N ALA A 10 -13.65 1.83 2.41
CA ALA A 10 -13.53 0.43 2.78
C ALA A 10 -12.35 -0.28 2.09
N ASN A 11 -11.51 0.46 1.35
CA ASN A 11 -10.41 -0.15 0.62
C ASN A 11 -9.23 -0.49 1.54
N ILE A 12 -8.52 -1.55 1.19
CA ILE A 12 -7.31 -1.98 1.86
C ILE A 12 -6.25 -2.14 0.78
N ALA A 13 -5.07 -1.58 1.00
CA ALA A 13 -3.96 -1.67 0.06
C ALA A 13 -2.77 -2.40 0.68
N LEU A 14 -2.19 -3.30 -0.11
CA LEU A 14 -0.85 -3.81 0.12
C LEU A 14 0.15 -2.84 -0.52
N ILE A 15 1.15 -2.40 0.23
CA ILE A 15 2.12 -1.41 -0.25
C ILE A 15 3.50 -2.03 -0.18
N LEU A 16 4.08 -2.31 -1.35
CA LEU A 16 5.43 -2.84 -1.46
C LEU A 16 6.42 -1.71 -1.16
N SER A 17 7.24 -1.91 -0.14
CA SER A 17 8.26 -0.96 0.28
C SER A 17 9.57 -1.24 -0.42
N ARG A 18 10.11 -0.22 -1.10
CA ARG A 18 11.50 -0.21 -1.58
C ARG A 18 12.47 0.28 -0.51
N GLN A 19 11.94 0.64 0.66
CA GLN A 19 12.65 1.45 1.64
C GLN A 19 13.34 0.59 2.72
N ALA A 20 12.97 -0.69 2.87
CA ALA A 20 13.71 -1.61 3.73
C ALA A 20 15.16 -1.80 3.28
N LYS A 21 15.40 -1.84 1.96
CA LYS A 21 16.76 -1.86 1.38
C LYS A 21 17.58 -0.58 1.64
N ALA A 22 16.95 0.49 2.13
CA ALA A 22 17.66 1.71 2.51
C ALA A 22 18.06 1.75 4.00
N ILE A 23 17.63 0.77 4.81
CA ILE A 23 18.01 0.63 6.22
C ILE A 23 19.19 -0.36 6.30
N GLY A 24 20.43 0.12 6.13
CA GLY A 24 21.63 -0.72 6.34
C GLY A 24 21.75 -1.96 5.43
N ASP A 25 22.53 -2.95 5.86
CA ASP A 25 22.76 -4.23 5.15
C ASP A 25 21.58 -5.22 5.27
N PHE A 26 20.37 -4.72 5.54
CA PHE A 26 19.19 -5.58 5.63
C PHE A 26 18.64 -5.88 4.22
N ASP A 27 18.83 -7.12 3.77
CA ASP A 27 18.32 -7.61 2.49
C ASP A 27 16.98 -8.35 2.66
N PHE A 28 15.98 -7.64 3.18
CA PHE A 28 14.61 -8.15 3.20
C PHE A 28 13.67 -7.22 2.44
N ASP A 29 12.69 -7.82 1.77
CA ASP A 29 11.57 -7.08 1.19
C ASP A 29 10.58 -6.73 2.30
N ALA A 30 10.07 -5.50 2.28
CA ALA A 30 9.08 -5.05 3.25
C ALA A 30 7.77 -4.70 2.58
N VAL A 31 6.68 -4.93 3.31
CA VAL A 31 5.33 -4.64 2.87
C VAL A 31 4.57 -3.98 4.02
N PHE A 32 3.82 -2.94 3.70
CA PHE A 32 2.86 -2.32 4.59
C PHE A 32 1.44 -2.69 4.15
N ILE A 33 0.52 -2.78 5.12
CA ILE A 33 -0.92 -2.89 4.86
C ILE A 33 -1.55 -1.61 5.39
N SER A 34 -2.33 -0.93 4.55
CA SER A 34 -3.03 0.28 4.95
C SER A 34 -4.52 0.19 4.61
N LYS A 35 -5.35 0.71 5.52
CA LYS A 35 -6.78 0.97 5.28
C LYS A 35 -7.05 2.43 4.91
N GLU A 36 -6.01 3.25 4.95
CA GLU A 36 -6.09 4.69 4.76
C GLU A 36 -5.35 5.10 3.48
N ALA A 37 -5.72 6.28 2.97
CA ALA A 37 -4.96 6.92 1.91
C ALA A 37 -3.49 7.05 2.36
N SER A 38 -2.58 6.55 1.53
CA SER A 38 -1.19 6.41 1.90
C SER A 38 -0.32 7.28 1.01
N ASP A 39 0.61 8.02 1.61
CA ASP A 39 1.57 8.83 0.88
C ASP A 39 2.61 7.95 0.17
N ASN A 40 3.26 8.46 -0.88
CA ASN A 40 4.30 7.72 -1.58
C ASN A 40 5.57 7.48 -0.73
N ASN A 41 5.77 8.27 0.33
CA ASN A 41 6.93 8.20 1.22
C ASN A 41 6.55 7.74 2.64
N ILE A 42 5.86 6.61 2.73
CA ILE A 42 5.44 6.03 4.02
C ILE A 42 6.64 5.81 4.97
N TYR A 43 7.85 5.54 4.45
CA TYR A 43 9.03 5.33 5.27
C TYR A 43 10.38 5.70 4.60
N ARG A 44 10.88 6.95 4.69
CA ARG A 44 12.22 7.37 4.20
C ARG A 44 12.55 6.99 2.73
N ARG A 45 12.39 7.98 1.83
CA ARG A 45 12.89 8.07 0.42
C ARG A 45 11.98 7.61 -0.72
N GLY A 46 10.65 7.67 -0.53
CA GLY A 46 9.66 7.50 -1.59
C GLY A 46 9.65 6.13 -2.29
N GLY A 47 8.62 5.90 -3.10
CA GLY A 47 8.64 4.83 -4.11
C GLY A 47 7.98 3.52 -3.70
N GLY A 48 6.91 3.56 -2.91
CA GLY A 48 6.06 2.39 -2.71
C GLY A 48 5.14 2.13 -3.91
N SER A 49 4.82 0.88 -4.21
CA SER A 49 3.71 0.53 -5.11
C SER A 49 2.53 0.04 -4.31
N ALA A 50 1.37 0.68 -4.48
CA ALA A 50 0.14 0.30 -3.80
C ALA A 50 -0.70 -0.65 -4.68
N PHE A 51 -1.16 -1.74 -4.09
CA PHE A 51 -2.04 -2.74 -4.67
C PHE A 51 -3.36 -2.72 -3.88
N PRO A 52 -4.37 -1.94 -4.34
CA PRO A 52 -5.65 -1.85 -3.67
C PRO A 52 -6.46 -3.14 -3.85
N LEU A 53 -7.28 -3.50 -2.84
CA LEU A 53 -8.14 -4.68 -2.87
C LEU A 53 -9.23 -4.58 -3.95
N PHE A 54 -9.69 -3.35 -4.23
CA PHE A 54 -10.62 -3.07 -5.32
C PHE A 54 -10.34 -1.70 -5.93
N CYS A 55 -10.76 -1.52 -7.19
CA CYS A 55 -10.82 -0.22 -7.85
C CYS A 55 -12.27 0.23 -7.97
N LEU A 56 -12.52 1.52 -7.77
CA LEU A 56 -13.79 2.14 -8.15
C LEU A 56 -13.69 2.53 -9.63
N VAL A 57 -14.79 2.38 -10.37
CA VAL A 57 -14.89 2.70 -11.81
C VAL A 57 -15.73 3.95 -11.99
#